data_AF-A0A2N8MEE1-F1
#
_entry.id   AF-A0A2N8MEE1-F1
#
_cell.length_a   1.000
_cell.length_b   1.000
_cell.length_c   1.000
_cell.angle_alpha   90.00
_cell.angle_beta   90.00
_cell.angle_gamma   90.00
#
_symmetry.space_group_name_H-M   'P 1'
#
loop_
_entity.id
_entity.type
_entity.pdbx_description
1 polymer ?
#
loop_
_entity_poly.entity_id
_entity_poly.type
_entity_poly.pdbx_seq_one_letter_code
_entity_poly.pdbx_strand_id
1 'polypeptide(L)'
;MPRMDIRAAGVYGFHLAGDEASVLIQSQASVRRMDIQTKPIPSPCTGICTMDGALGFCLGCGRTADEVAEWASAGDVRRSAIWAILPERIDALGISITRLPWPQGRIVEFVAESLRQISGTWALGCYGAIAEFVCHRDEPCDVSVTGETITAISGRGALQLTIGERVRALRLRTDHTRHGYRAIFLVVSKARVTLPVATTLTPLGRDEGAIRPECRNEPWFDLGLGRDDLRFCVRASAPDLLDTLNQASGLPLLDVLQAAGATIVKHSPARVVESPLGRAEIYTSIPAPGGQSPGGPHTHLLPGHLASGRATPPGVDLPPVYALGAIFYPRSGSRGDIEPGCAA
;
A
#
# COMPACT_ATOMS: atom_id res chain seq x y z
N MET A 1 42.24 -14.54 -60.71
CA MET A 1 41.62 -13.30 -60.18
C MET A 1 41.97 -13.14 -58.70
N PRO A 2 42.99 -12.32 -58.40
CA PRO A 2 43.26 -11.76 -57.07
C PRO A 2 43.44 -10.23 -57.11
N ARG A 3 43.70 -9.64 -55.93
CA ARG A 3 44.22 -8.28 -55.61
C ARG A 3 43.19 -7.17 -55.36
N MET A 4 43.46 -6.09 -54.61
CA MET A 4 44.41 -5.69 -53.54
C MET A 4 44.26 -4.15 -53.45
N ASP A 5 44.28 -3.61 -52.25
CA ASP A 5 44.73 -2.27 -51.80
C ASP A 5 44.55 -0.96 -52.61
N ILE A 6 43.97 0.02 -51.89
CA ILE A 6 44.59 1.26 -51.34
C ILE A 6 45.68 1.98 -52.16
N ARG A 7 45.49 3.30 -52.35
CA ARG A 7 46.44 4.46 -52.18
C ARG A 7 45.87 5.66 -52.95
N ALA A 8 46.07 6.94 -52.64
CA ALA A 8 46.72 7.70 -51.56
C ALA A 8 46.51 9.20 -51.87
N ALA A 9 46.99 10.05 -50.95
CA ALA A 9 47.50 11.42 -51.13
C ALA A 9 46.59 12.57 -50.68
N GLY A 10 47.14 13.40 -49.78
CA GLY A 10 46.58 14.69 -49.40
C GLY A 10 47.12 15.25 -48.08
N VAL A 11 48.43 15.44 -47.99
CA VAL A 11 49.10 16.19 -46.92
C VAL A 11 48.70 17.67 -46.99
N TYR A 12 48.32 18.31 -45.88
CA TYR A 12 48.78 19.67 -45.53
C TYR A 12 48.62 19.90 -44.02
N GLY A 13 49.75 20.02 -43.34
CA GLY A 13 49.82 20.54 -41.98
C GLY A 13 49.72 22.06 -41.99
N PHE A 14 49.00 22.60 -41.01
CA PHE A 14 49.23 23.93 -40.49
C PHE A 14 49.48 23.82 -38.99
N HIS A 15 50.65 24.25 -38.58
CA HIS A 15 51.00 24.52 -37.20
C HIS A 15 50.87 26.05 -37.04
N LEU A 16 50.25 26.53 -35.96
CA LEU A 16 50.69 27.64 -35.13
C LEU A 16 49.69 27.88 -33.97
N ALA A 17 50.20 27.59 -32.77
CA ALA A 17 49.92 28.08 -31.42
C ALA A 17 48.73 29.02 -31.13
N GLY A 18 48.07 28.78 -29.99
CA GLY A 18 47.35 29.82 -29.25
C GLY A 18 46.18 29.30 -28.40
N ASP A 19 46.52 28.81 -27.22
CA ASP A 19 45.85 29.02 -25.92
C ASP A 19 44.34 28.76 -25.69
N GLU A 20 44.10 28.30 -24.46
CA GLU A 20 42.84 28.32 -23.69
C GLU A 20 41.81 27.17 -23.78
N ALA A 21 41.32 26.88 -22.57
CA ALA A 21 40.08 26.18 -22.20
C ALA A 21 40.09 24.65 -22.19
N SER A 22 40.64 24.14 -21.08
CA SER A 22 40.26 22.86 -20.48
C SER A 22 38.74 22.80 -20.24
N VAL A 23 37.99 22.16 -21.15
CA VAL A 23 36.60 21.76 -20.90
C VAL A 23 36.40 20.35 -21.46
N LEU A 24 36.63 19.34 -20.61
CA LEU A 24 36.22 17.96 -20.87
C LEU A 24 35.33 17.48 -19.73
N ILE A 25 34.03 17.50 -20.02
CA ILE A 25 33.01 16.51 -19.62
C ILE A 25 32.86 16.26 -18.11
N GLN A 26 32.02 17.05 -17.46
CA GLN A 26 31.26 16.62 -16.29
C GLN A 26 29.82 16.33 -16.70
N SER A 27 29.56 15.11 -17.18
CA SER A 27 28.20 14.57 -17.27
C SER A 27 28.15 13.21 -16.57
N GLN A 28 28.15 13.23 -15.25
CA GLN A 28 27.60 12.15 -14.45
C GLN A 28 26.60 12.77 -13.50
N ALA A 29 25.35 12.85 -13.97
CA ALA A 29 24.19 13.00 -13.11
C ALA A 29 24.26 11.89 -12.07
N SER A 30 24.62 12.29 -10.86
CA SER A 30 24.82 11.40 -9.74
C SER A 30 23.46 10.91 -9.31
N VAL A 31 23.07 9.71 -9.77
CA VAL A 31 22.08 8.90 -9.05
C VAL A 31 22.74 8.61 -7.70
N ARG A 32 22.46 9.45 -6.69
CA ARG A 32 22.76 9.08 -5.31
C ARG A 32 21.92 7.84 -5.03
N ARG A 33 22.52 6.66 -5.17
CA ARG A 33 22.08 5.48 -4.42
C ARG A 33 21.97 5.95 -2.99
N MET A 34 20.74 6.02 -2.47
CA MET A 34 20.49 6.25 -1.06
C MET A 34 21.39 5.26 -0.31
N ASP A 35 22.28 5.75 0.54
CA ASP A 35 23.15 4.91 1.36
C ASP A 35 22.26 3.89 2.09
N ILE A 36 22.31 2.64 1.66
CA ILE A 36 21.67 1.52 2.36
C ILE A 36 22.53 1.28 3.60
N GLN A 37 22.33 2.08 4.65
CA GLN A 37 22.71 1.65 5.99
C GLN A 37 22.12 0.24 6.16
N THR A 38 22.98 -0.72 6.46
CA THR A 38 22.64 -2.14 6.65
C THR A 38 21.71 -2.28 7.86
N LYS A 39 20.43 -1.94 7.67
CA LYS A 39 19.39 -2.15 8.68
C LYS A 39 19.38 -3.66 8.99
N PRO A 40 19.41 -4.05 10.27
CA PRO A 40 19.47 -5.45 10.66
C PRO A 40 18.33 -6.24 10.05
N ILE A 41 18.60 -7.50 9.68
CA ILE A 41 17.62 -8.40 9.07
C ILE A 41 16.33 -8.39 9.91
N PRO A 42 15.17 -8.03 9.36
CA PRO A 42 13.95 -7.91 10.13
C PRO A 42 13.53 -9.24 10.79
N SER A 43 12.98 -9.16 12.01
CA SER A 43 12.42 -10.35 12.68
C SER A 43 11.25 -10.96 11.89
N PRO A 44 11.14 -12.29 11.82
CA PRO A 44 9.99 -12.98 11.21
C PRO A 44 8.72 -12.91 12.07
N CYS A 45 8.79 -12.34 13.27
CA CYS A 45 7.67 -12.29 14.21
C CYS A 45 6.47 -11.53 13.63
N THR A 46 5.30 -12.19 13.69
CA THR A 46 3.97 -11.66 13.36
C THR A 46 3.20 -11.19 14.61
N GLY A 47 3.82 -11.26 15.79
CA GLY A 47 3.22 -10.86 17.06
C GLY A 47 2.29 -11.90 17.70
N ILE A 48 2.12 -13.08 17.08
CA ILE A 48 1.55 -14.25 17.73
C ILE A 48 2.64 -14.91 18.58
N CYS A 49 2.39 -15.06 19.87
CA CYS A 49 3.32 -15.64 20.84
C CYS A 49 2.72 -16.91 21.46
N THR A 50 2.48 -17.91 20.62
CA THR A 50 1.96 -19.21 21.04
C THR A 50 2.80 -20.30 20.40
N MET A 51 3.21 -21.29 21.19
CA MET A 51 4.01 -22.43 20.74
C MET A 51 3.10 -23.62 20.46
N ASP A 52 3.40 -24.35 19.41
CA ASP A 52 2.85 -25.68 19.17
C ASP A 52 3.50 -26.67 20.13
N GLY A 53 2.68 -27.37 20.92
CA GLY A 53 3.17 -28.30 21.95
C GLY A 53 3.76 -29.59 21.40
N ALA A 54 3.45 -29.97 20.16
CA ALA A 54 3.92 -31.22 19.54
C ALA A 54 5.18 -31.00 18.69
N LEU A 55 5.20 -29.95 17.88
CA LEU A 55 6.27 -29.61 16.95
C LEU A 55 7.32 -28.67 17.55
N GLY A 56 7.03 -28.00 18.67
CA GLY A 56 7.97 -27.11 19.35
C GLY A 56 8.23 -25.78 18.61
N PHE A 57 7.33 -25.38 17.71
CA PHE A 57 7.46 -24.18 16.88
C PHE A 57 6.39 -23.14 17.20
N CYS A 58 6.73 -21.86 17.06
CA CYS A 58 5.80 -20.75 17.22
C CYS A 58 4.74 -20.75 16.11
N LEU A 59 3.46 -20.77 16.48
CA LEU A 59 2.30 -20.73 15.58
C LEU A 59 2.21 -19.45 14.72
N GLY A 60 2.99 -18.42 15.06
CA GLY A 60 3.04 -17.16 14.32
C GLY A 60 4.16 -17.05 13.29
N CYS A 61 5.31 -17.65 13.55
CA CYS A 61 6.52 -17.41 12.75
C CYS A 61 7.39 -18.66 12.51
N GLY A 62 7.02 -19.82 13.05
CA GLY A 62 7.76 -21.08 12.86
C GLY A 62 9.10 -21.17 13.60
N ARG A 63 9.48 -20.18 14.42
CA ARG A 63 10.70 -20.23 15.24
C ARG A 63 10.54 -21.13 16.46
N THR A 64 11.63 -21.73 16.93
CA THR A 64 11.68 -22.39 18.25
C THR A 64 11.70 -21.35 19.38
N ALA A 65 11.49 -21.79 20.63
CA ALA A 65 11.59 -20.90 21.80
C ALA A 65 13.00 -20.29 21.93
N ASP A 66 14.06 -21.08 21.70
CA ASP A 66 15.44 -20.61 21.76
C ASP A 66 15.73 -19.57 20.66
N GLU A 67 15.26 -19.80 19.43
CA GLU A 67 15.38 -18.85 18.32
C GLU A 67 14.60 -17.55 18.57
N VAL A 68 13.52 -17.61 19.37
CA VAL A 68 12.78 -16.42 19.80
C VAL A 68 13.59 -15.65 20.84
N ALA A 69 14.14 -16.33 21.85
CA ALA A 69 14.91 -15.73 22.92
C ALA A 69 16.23 -15.12 22.43
N GLU A 70 16.95 -15.80 21.54
CA GLU A 70 18.27 -15.37 21.06
C GLU A 70 18.22 -14.23 20.01
N TRP A 71 17.04 -13.92 19.45
CA TRP A 71 16.93 -13.07 18.26
C TRP A 71 17.57 -11.68 18.41
N ALA A 72 17.40 -11.05 19.57
CA ALA A 72 17.90 -9.70 19.83
C ALA A 72 19.45 -9.65 19.79
N SER A 73 20.10 -10.71 20.26
CA SER A 73 21.56 -10.87 20.28
C SER A 73 22.14 -11.60 19.07
N ALA A 74 21.31 -12.27 18.26
CA ALA A 74 21.76 -12.99 17.08
C ALA A 74 22.35 -12.04 16.01
N GLY A 75 23.54 -12.37 15.51
CA GLY A 75 24.14 -11.68 14.36
C GLY A 75 23.46 -12.06 13.03
N ASP A 76 23.76 -11.32 11.96
CA ASP A 76 23.06 -11.47 10.67
C ASP A 76 23.22 -12.87 10.06
N VAL A 77 24.38 -13.53 10.20
CA VAL A 77 24.57 -14.92 9.76
C VAL A 77 23.55 -15.86 10.40
N ARG A 78 23.35 -15.74 11.72
CA ARG A 78 22.38 -16.56 12.45
C ARG A 78 20.94 -16.20 12.07
N ARG A 79 20.63 -14.92 11.91
CA ARG A 79 19.31 -14.45 11.46
C ARG A 79 18.96 -14.97 10.07
N SER A 80 19.90 -14.93 9.13
CA SER A 80 19.75 -15.52 7.79
C SER A 80 19.52 -17.02 7.85
N ALA A 81 20.28 -17.74 8.68
CA ALA A 81 20.10 -19.18 8.87
C ALA A 81 18.71 -19.52 9.43
N ILE A 82 18.20 -18.75 10.40
CA ILE A 82 16.84 -18.90 10.90
C ILE A 82 15.83 -18.66 9.78
N TRP A 83 15.92 -17.55 9.05
CA TRP A 83 15.01 -17.24 7.94
C TRP A 83 14.99 -18.33 6.86
N ALA A 84 16.14 -18.94 6.56
CA ALA A 84 16.25 -20.00 5.56
C ALA A 84 15.45 -21.26 5.90
N ILE A 85 15.30 -21.60 7.19
CA ILE A 85 14.56 -22.80 7.63
C ILE A 85 13.07 -22.56 7.87
N LEU A 86 12.64 -21.31 8.09
CA LEU A 86 11.23 -21.01 8.40
C LEU A 86 10.21 -21.49 7.35
N PRO A 87 10.46 -21.42 6.03
CA PRO A 87 9.47 -21.85 5.05
C PRO A 87 8.95 -23.27 5.30
N GLU A 88 9.85 -24.22 5.58
CA GLU A 88 9.49 -25.62 5.86
C GLU A 88 8.63 -25.75 7.12
N ARG A 89 9.00 -25.03 8.19
CA ARG A 89 8.25 -25.05 9.46
C ARG A 89 6.89 -24.37 9.35
N ILE A 90 6.81 -23.28 8.57
CA ILE A 90 5.57 -22.57 8.26
C ILE A 90 4.63 -23.49 7.48
N ASP A 91 5.14 -24.29 6.55
CA ASP A 91 4.36 -25.30 5.82
C ASP A 91 3.85 -26.42 6.73
N ALA A 92 4.71 -26.95 7.59
CA ALA A 92 4.33 -27.98 8.56
C ALA A 92 3.23 -27.51 9.52
N LEU A 93 3.23 -26.22 9.88
CA LEU A 93 2.23 -25.60 10.76
C LEU A 93 0.97 -25.09 10.04
N GLY A 94 0.97 -25.06 8.70
CA GLY A 94 -0.14 -24.47 7.93
C GLY A 94 -0.30 -22.95 8.15
N ILE A 95 0.78 -22.24 8.48
CA ILE A 95 0.72 -20.78 8.71
C ILE A 95 0.41 -20.08 7.37
N SER A 96 -0.73 -19.40 7.33
CA SER A 96 -1.24 -18.72 6.13
C SER A 96 -0.76 -17.29 5.97
N ILE A 97 -0.41 -16.62 7.08
CA ILE A 97 0.08 -15.22 7.09
C ILE A 97 1.49 -15.17 7.66
N THR A 98 2.43 -14.69 6.87
CA THR A 98 3.86 -14.63 7.23
C THR A 98 4.39 -13.22 7.08
N ARG A 99 5.24 -12.77 8.00
CA ARG A 99 5.95 -11.50 7.82
C ARG A 99 6.96 -11.61 6.67
N LEU A 100 7.02 -10.58 5.84
CA LEU A 100 8.08 -10.44 4.83
C LEU A 100 9.33 -9.85 5.48
N PRO A 101 10.55 -10.29 5.11
CA PRO A 101 11.81 -9.75 5.61
C PRO A 101 12.13 -8.38 5.00
N TRP A 102 11.12 -7.57 4.73
CA TRP A 102 11.27 -6.27 4.06
C TRP A 102 11.63 -5.19 5.08
N PRO A 103 12.80 -4.53 4.94
CA PRO A 103 13.03 -3.27 5.62
C PRO A 103 12.09 -2.20 5.06
N GLN A 104 11.94 -1.10 5.79
CA GLN A 104 11.07 0.02 5.41
C GLN A 104 11.28 0.50 3.97
N GLY A 105 12.54 0.69 3.54
CA GLY A 105 12.86 1.13 2.18
C GLY A 105 12.32 0.18 1.10
N ARG A 106 12.38 -1.14 1.33
CA ARG A 106 11.82 -2.13 0.41
C ARG A 106 10.28 -2.07 0.34
N ILE A 107 9.61 -1.71 1.44
CA ILE A 107 8.16 -1.48 1.43
C ILE A 107 7.83 -0.24 0.58
N VAL A 108 8.57 0.87 0.76
CA VAL A 108 8.40 2.09 -0.05
C VAL A 108 8.59 1.80 -1.55
N GLU A 109 9.68 1.12 -1.89
CA GLU A 109 10.01 0.72 -3.26
C GLU A 109 8.91 -0.17 -3.86
N PHE A 110 8.43 -1.17 -3.11
CA PHE A 110 7.36 -2.05 -3.56
C PHE A 110 6.05 -1.29 -3.84
N VAL A 111 5.65 -0.39 -2.95
CA VAL A 111 4.45 0.44 -3.14
C VAL A 111 4.60 1.29 -4.40
N ALA A 112 5.70 2.03 -4.53
CA ALA A 112 5.94 2.89 -5.69
C ALA A 112 5.99 2.10 -7.00
N GLU A 113 6.69 0.97 -7.03
CA GLU A 113 6.84 0.14 -8.23
C GLU A 113 5.52 -0.51 -8.63
N SER A 114 4.77 -1.06 -7.67
CA SER A 114 3.46 -1.67 -7.96
C SER A 114 2.46 -0.68 -8.55
N LEU A 115 2.51 0.59 -8.11
CA LEU A 115 1.70 1.67 -8.66
C LEU A 115 2.14 2.07 -10.07
N ARG A 116 3.44 2.29 -10.29
CA ARG A 116 3.99 2.65 -11.61
C ARG A 116 3.76 1.57 -12.67
N GLN A 117 3.93 0.31 -12.28
CA GLN A 117 3.73 -0.83 -13.16
C GLN A 117 2.25 -1.24 -13.32
N ILE A 118 1.36 -0.67 -12.50
CA ILE A 118 -0.06 -1.04 -12.44
C ILE A 118 -0.21 -2.56 -12.26
N SER A 119 0.61 -3.11 -11.35
CA SER A 119 0.77 -4.57 -11.17
C SER A 119 -0.29 -5.19 -10.26
N GLY A 120 -1.21 -4.38 -9.73
CA GLY A 120 -2.26 -4.85 -8.85
C GLY A 120 -3.22 -3.75 -8.42
N THR A 121 -3.97 -4.05 -7.38
CA THR A 121 -4.94 -3.14 -6.74
C THR A 121 -4.48 -2.86 -5.33
N TRP A 122 -4.44 -1.58 -4.96
CA TRP A 122 -4.25 -1.15 -3.58
C TRP A 122 -5.60 -0.89 -2.94
N ALA A 123 -5.80 -1.33 -1.71
CA ALA A 123 -7.06 -1.17 -1.02
C ALA A 123 -6.88 -0.67 0.42
N LEU A 124 -7.71 0.28 0.83
CA LEU A 124 -7.74 0.87 2.18
C LEU A 124 -9.14 0.67 2.77
N GLY A 125 -9.21 0.31 4.05
CA GLY A 125 -10.47 0.11 4.77
C GLY A 125 -10.55 -1.25 5.44
N CYS A 126 -11.78 -1.72 5.67
CA CYS A 126 -12.07 -2.98 6.35
C CYS A 126 -13.09 -3.82 5.57
N TYR A 127 -13.44 -4.98 6.11
CA TYR A 127 -14.46 -5.82 5.52
C TYR A 127 -15.84 -5.13 5.56
N GLY A 128 -16.36 -4.80 4.38
CA GLY A 128 -17.63 -4.09 4.22
C GLY A 128 -17.51 -2.58 4.05
N ALA A 129 -16.32 -1.98 4.19
CA ALA A 129 -16.09 -0.56 3.91
C ALA A 129 -14.67 -0.37 3.37
N ILE A 130 -14.51 -0.29 2.05
CA ILE A 130 -13.21 -0.30 1.40
C ILE A 130 -13.16 0.65 0.21
N ALA A 131 -12.02 1.31 0.02
CA ALA A 131 -11.64 1.95 -1.23
C ALA A 131 -10.60 1.08 -1.94
N GLU A 132 -10.85 0.79 -3.20
CA GLU A 132 -9.90 0.14 -4.09
C GLU A 132 -9.36 1.17 -5.07
N PHE A 133 -8.04 1.25 -5.17
CA PHE A 133 -7.30 2.08 -6.09
C PHE A 133 -6.59 1.17 -7.11
N VAL A 134 -7.05 1.27 -8.35
CA VAL A 134 -6.48 0.55 -9.49
C VAL A 134 -6.55 1.44 -10.72
N CYS A 135 -5.43 1.63 -11.40
CA CYS A 135 -5.37 2.38 -12.66
C CYS A 135 -5.62 1.43 -13.85
N HIS A 136 -6.20 1.95 -14.93
CA HIS A 136 -6.13 1.24 -16.22
C HIS A 136 -4.77 1.47 -16.86
N ARG A 137 -4.32 0.54 -17.70
CA ARG A 137 -3.04 0.68 -18.42
C ARG A 137 -3.02 1.91 -19.33
N ASP A 138 -4.20 2.30 -19.81
CA ASP A 138 -4.37 3.40 -20.76
C ASP A 138 -4.68 4.74 -20.06
N GLU A 139 -4.72 4.75 -18.72
CA GLU A 139 -4.93 5.97 -17.93
C GLU A 139 -3.59 6.46 -17.35
N PRO A 140 -3.25 7.74 -17.52
CA PRO A 140 -2.10 8.33 -16.83
C PRO A 140 -2.25 8.20 -15.31
N CYS A 141 -1.21 7.69 -14.65
CA CYS A 141 -1.09 7.68 -13.20
C CYS A 141 0.26 8.28 -12.82
N ASP A 142 0.26 9.50 -12.29
CA ASP A 142 1.46 10.12 -11.76
C ASP A 142 1.79 9.51 -10.40
N VAL A 143 3.03 9.06 -10.21
CA VAL A 143 3.50 8.42 -8.98
C VAL A 143 4.76 9.11 -8.50
N SER A 144 4.63 9.85 -7.41
CA SER A 144 5.72 10.55 -6.74
C SER A 144 6.06 9.92 -5.39
N VAL A 145 7.32 10.03 -5.01
CA VAL A 145 7.83 9.59 -3.70
C VAL A 145 8.55 10.78 -3.07
N THR A 146 8.16 11.17 -1.85
CA THR A 146 8.81 12.23 -1.08
C THR A 146 9.08 11.71 0.33
N GLY A 147 10.35 11.41 0.61
CA GLY A 147 10.71 10.74 1.85
C GLY A 147 10.04 9.37 1.97
N GLU A 148 9.21 9.21 2.99
CA GLU A 148 8.46 7.97 3.29
C GLU A 148 7.05 7.95 2.69
N THR A 149 6.63 9.03 2.03
CA THR A 149 5.29 9.19 1.47
C THR A 149 5.28 8.91 -0.02
N ILE A 150 4.41 8.00 -0.44
CA ILE A 150 4.12 7.68 -1.83
C ILE A 150 2.76 8.27 -2.18
N THR A 151 2.68 9.03 -3.27
CA THR A 151 1.41 9.58 -3.77
C THR A 151 1.21 9.12 -5.21
N ALA A 152 0.05 8.55 -5.51
CA ALA A 152 -0.41 8.21 -6.84
C ALA A 152 -1.66 9.02 -7.19
N ILE A 153 -1.67 9.67 -8.35
CA ILE A 153 -2.80 10.46 -8.84
C ILE A 153 -3.14 10.01 -10.26
N SER A 154 -4.39 9.57 -10.44
CA SER A 154 -4.99 9.29 -11.75
C SER A 154 -6.11 10.28 -12.02
N GLY A 155 -6.76 10.23 -13.19
CA GLY A 155 -7.96 11.03 -13.44
C GLY A 155 -9.12 10.63 -12.53
N ARG A 156 -9.22 9.34 -12.20
CA ARG A 156 -10.38 8.73 -11.51
C ARG A 156 -10.21 8.49 -10.01
N GLY A 157 -9.02 8.73 -9.47
CA GLY A 157 -8.76 8.63 -8.04
C GLY A 157 -7.35 9.07 -7.67
N ALA A 158 -7.08 9.10 -6.37
CA ALA A 158 -5.75 9.30 -5.81
C ALA A 158 -5.51 8.37 -4.61
N LEU A 159 -4.25 8.06 -4.34
CA LEU A 159 -3.81 7.27 -3.19
C LEU A 159 -2.57 7.92 -2.60
N GLN A 160 -2.53 8.06 -1.27
CA GLN A 160 -1.34 8.47 -0.55
C GLN A 160 -1.09 7.52 0.62
N LEU A 161 0.13 6.99 0.71
CA LEU A 161 0.59 6.11 1.78
C LEU A 161 1.90 6.61 2.36
N THR A 162 2.01 6.64 3.68
CA THR A 162 3.24 6.98 4.42
C THR A 162 3.77 5.74 5.12
N ILE A 163 4.98 5.32 4.75
CA ILE A 163 5.59 4.07 5.21
C ILE A 163 6.67 4.36 6.26
N GLY A 164 6.25 4.53 7.51
CA GLY A 164 7.17 4.71 8.64
C GLY A 164 7.94 3.44 9.02
N GLU A 165 8.96 3.59 9.87
CA GLU A 165 9.83 2.47 10.32
C GLU A 165 9.09 1.33 11.04
N ARG A 166 7.88 1.60 11.52
CA ARG A 166 7.05 0.65 12.27
C ARG A 166 6.05 -0.11 11.40
N VAL A 167 5.94 0.23 10.12
CA VAL A 167 5.12 -0.52 9.16
C VAL A 167 5.74 -1.89 8.92
N ARG A 168 4.89 -2.91 8.85
CA ARG A 168 5.28 -4.29 8.55
C ARG A 168 4.50 -4.76 7.33
N ALA A 169 5.17 -5.51 6.46
CA ALA A 169 4.53 -6.20 5.36
C ALA A 169 4.27 -7.65 5.76
N LEU A 170 3.02 -8.09 5.72
CA LEU A 170 2.61 -9.47 5.91
C LEU A 170 2.09 -10.03 4.58
N ARG A 171 2.46 -11.25 4.24
CA ARG A 171 2.00 -11.96 3.06
C ARG A 171 0.89 -12.93 3.43
N LEU A 172 -0.22 -12.90 2.69
CA LEU A 172 -1.20 -14.00 2.62
C LEU A 172 -0.78 -14.98 1.53
N ARG A 173 -0.60 -16.25 1.88
CA ARG A 173 -0.12 -17.30 0.96
C ARG A 173 -1.24 -17.83 0.04
N THR A 174 -0.92 -18.24 -1.20
CA THR A 174 -1.86 -18.80 -2.20
C THR A 174 -2.16 -20.28 -2.02
N ASP A 175 -1.12 -21.00 -1.64
CA ASP A 175 -0.98 -22.45 -1.53
C ASP A 175 0.40 -22.65 -0.88
N HIS A 176 0.73 -23.84 -0.41
CA HIS A 176 1.99 -24.09 0.31
C HIS A 176 3.26 -23.91 -0.56
N THR A 177 3.15 -23.24 -1.72
CA THR A 177 4.30 -22.83 -2.52
C THR A 177 5.09 -21.72 -1.81
N ARG A 178 6.42 -21.73 -1.98
CA ARG A 178 7.33 -20.83 -1.26
C ARG A 178 7.21 -19.35 -1.70
N HIS A 179 6.75 -19.10 -2.92
CA HIS A 179 6.87 -17.78 -3.59
C HIS A 179 5.53 -17.09 -3.87
N GLY A 180 4.41 -17.82 -3.98
CA GLY A 180 3.10 -17.24 -4.28
C GLY A 180 2.47 -16.45 -3.13
N TYR A 181 1.73 -15.38 -3.46
CA TYR A 181 0.91 -14.64 -2.51
C TYR A 181 -0.42 -14.21 -3.11
N ARG A 182 -1.46 -14.20 -2.27
CA ARG A 182 -2.81 -13.68 -2.62
C ARG A 182 -2.93 -12.21 -2.32
N ALA A 183 -2.24 -11.75 -1.28
CA ALA A 183 -2.25 -10.37 -0.84
C ALA A 183 -1.00 -10.04 -0.03
N ILE A 184 -0.65 -8.75 0.01
CA ILE A 184 0.31 -8.20 0.96
C ILE A 184 -0.44 -7.18 1.82
N PHE A 185 -0.40 -7.37 3.12
CA PHE A 185 -0.94 -6.44 4.10
C PHE A 185 0.18 -5.54 4.61
N LEU A 186 -0.03 -4.23 4.53
CA LEU A 186 0.77 -3.26 5.27
C LEU A 186 0.06 -2.98 6.58
N VAL A 187 0.73 -3.28 7.69
CA VAL A 187 0.15 -3.25 9.03
C VAL A 187 0.99 -2.42 9.99
N VAL A 188 0.33 -1.88 11.01
CA VAL A 188 0.95 -1.19 12.15
C VAL A 188 0.48 -1.82 13.45
N SER A 189 1.19 -1.58 14.55
CA SER A 189 0.72 -2.02 15.87
C SER A 189 -0.60 -1.34 16.21
N LYS A 190 -1.61 -2.13 16.58
CA LYS A 190 -2.95 -1.62 16.93
C LYS A 190 -2.89 -0.59 18.06
N ALA A 191 -2.01 -0.78 19.04
CA ALA A 191 -1.80 0.13 20.16
C ALA A 191 -1.27 1.53 19.76
N ARG A 192 -0.89 1.74 18.49
CA ARG A 192 -0.36 3.01 17.98
C ARG A 192 -1.28 3.68 16.97
N VAL A 193 -2.45 3.09 16.69
CA VAL A 193 -3.40 3.70 15.77
C VAL A 193 -4.09 4.84 16.48
N THR A 194 -4.07 6.00 15.83
CA THR A 194 -4.75 7.21 16.30
C THR A 194 -5.59 7.75 15.15
N LEU A 195 -6.70 7.10 14.87
CA LEU A 195 -7.71 7.61 13.94
C LEU A 195 -8.90 8.16 14.73
N PRO A 196 -9.47 9.32 14.36
CA PRO A 196 -10.71 9.79 14.92
C PRO A 196 -11.84 8.78 14.67
N VAL A 197 -12.68 8.57 15.68
CA VAL A 197 -13.83 7.65 15.59
C VAL A 197 -15.11 8.45 15.73
N ALA A 198 -15.95 8.41 14.70
CA ALA A 198 -17.34 8.84 14.77
C ALA A 198 -18.28 7.63 14.61
N THR A 199 -19.41 7.65 15.31
CA THR A 199 -20.47 6.63 15.23
C THR A 199 -21.74 7.14 14.53
N THR A 200 -21.73 8.40 14.11
CA THR A 200 -22.80 9.10 13.41
C THR A 200 -22.21 9.97 12.31
N LEU A 201 -23.02 10.37 11.33
CA LEU A 201 -22.63 11.32 10.31
C LEU A 201 -22.11 12.61 10.96
N THR A 202 -20.85 12.94 10.72
CA THR A 202 -20.16 14.01 11.42
C THR A 202 -19.54 14.98 10.41
N PRO A 203 -19.97 16.26 10.39
CA PRO A 203 -19.32 17.30 9.60
C PRO A 203 -17.87 17.51 10.06
N LEU A 204 -16.94 17.59 9.13
CA LEU A 204 -15.50 17.70 9.42
C LEU A 204 -14.90 19.05 9.03
N GLY A 205 -15.72 20.00 8.59
CA GLY A 205 -15.24 21.27 8.03
C GLY A 205 -14.74 21.08 6.60
N ARG A 206 -13.53 21.56 6.31
CA ARG A 206 -12.90 21.46 4.98
C ARG A 206 -11.90 20.31 4.93
N ASP A 207 -11.75 19.68 3.76
CA ASP A 207 -10.79 18.60 3.55
C ASP A 207 -9.37 19.10 3.29
N GLU A 208 -8.76 19.76 4.28
CA GLU A 208 -7.40 20.34 4.14
C GLU A 208 -6.33 19.31 3.76
N GLY A 209 -6.56 18.04 4.10
CA GLY A 209 -5.68 16.91 3.79
C GLY A 209 -5.85 16.35 2.38
N ALA A 210 -6.72 16.91 1.54
CA ALA A 210 -6.95 16.41 0.19
C ALA A 210 -5.64 16.35 -0.62
N ILE A 211 -5.45 15.21 -1.30
CA ILE A 211 -4.28 14.94 -2.15
C ILE A 211 -4.24 15.96 -3.29
N ARG A 212 -5.38 16.19 -3.94
CA ARG A 212 -5.55 17.23 -4.96
C ARG A 212 -5.77 18.59 -4.29
N PRO A 213 -4.90 19.60 -4.52
CA PRO A 213 -5.02 20.91 -3.87
C PRO A 213 -6.37 21.59 -4.08
N GLU A 214 -6.97 21.44 -5.26
CA GLU A 214 -8.27 22.00 -5.61
C GLU A 214 -9.42 21.46 -4.74
N CYS A 215 -9.27 20.25 -4.19
CA CYS A 215 -10.27 19.63 -3.33
C CYS A 215 -10.15 20.08 -1.85
N ARG A 216 -9.10 20.84 -1.48
CA ARG A 216 -8.81 21.13 -0.07
C ARG A 216 -9.82 22.02 0.64
N ASN A 217 -10.62 22.75 -0.14
CA ASN A 217 -11.67 23.62 0.39
C ASN A 217 -13.05 22.97 0.37
N GLU A 218 -13.17 21.74 -0.11
CA GLU A 218 -14.46 21.06 -0.18
C GLU A 218 -14.93 20.68 1.23
N PRO A 219 -16.22 20.92 1.55
CA PRO A 219 -16.80 20.41 2.78
C PRO A 219 -16.88 18.89 2.71
N TRP A 220 -16.71 18.23 3.85
CA TRP A 220 -16.74 16.77 3.93
C TRP A 220 -17.26 16.27 5.27
N PHE A 221 -17.72 15.02 5.24
CA PHE A 221 -18.39 14.36 6.35
C PHE A 221 -17.80 12.98 6.56
N ASP A 222 -17.56 12.59 7.82
CA ASP A 222 -17.37 11.20 8.22
C ASP A 222 -18.73 10.52 8.28
N LEU A 223 -18.90 9.37 7.60
CA LEU A 223 -20.14 8.59 7.60
C LEU A 223 -20.43 7.92 8.95
N GLY A 224 -19.48 7.94 9.90
CA GLY A 224 -19.71 7.51 11.27
C GLY A 224 -19.74 6.00 11.42
N LEU A 225 -18.78 5.29 10.81
CA LEU A 225 -18.76 3.83 10.80
C LEU A 225 -18.41 3.18 12.15
N GLY A 226 -18.01 3.96 13.15
CA GLY A 226 -17.63 3.46 14.48
C GLY A 226 -16.36 2.60 14.47
N ARG A 227 -15.44 2.86 13.54
CA ARG A 227 -14.22 2.09 13.34
C ARG A 227 -13.01 2.86 13.87
N ASP A 228 -12.16 2.17 14.62
CA ASP A 228 -10.87 2.68 15.12
C ASP A 228 -9.71 2.40 14.16
N ASP A 229 -9.96 1.64 13.09
CA ASP A 229 -8.99 1.22 12.08
C ASP A 229 -9.19 1.84 10.69
N LEU A 230 -10.26 2.61 10.48
CA LEU A 230 -10.48 3.40 9.26
C LEU A 230 -11.44 4.57 9.50
N ARG A 231 -11.42 5.55 8.59
CA ARG A 231 -12.46 6.58 8.45
C ARG A 231 -13.00 6.59 7.04
N PHE A 232 -14.32 6.65 6.86
CA PHE A 232 -14.95 6.67 5.55
C PHE A 232 -15.76 7.96 5.40
N CYS A 233 -15.33 8.81 4.48
CA CYS A 233 -15.87 10.14 4.29
C CYS A 233 -16.43 10.35 2.88
N VAL A 234 -17.30 11.35 2.77
CA VAL A 234 -17.78 11.88 1.48
C VAL A 234 -17.58 13.40 1.43
N ARG A 235 -17.12 13.91 0.29
CA ARG A 235 -17.10 15.37 0.02
C ARG A 235 -18.47 15.83 -0.46
N ALA A 236 -18.84 17.06 -0.16
CA ALA A 236 -20.20 17.56 -0.37
C ALA A 236 -20.20 18.94 -1.04
N SER A 237 -19.55 19.07 -2.19
CA SER A 237 -19.45 20.36 -2.90
C SER A 237 -20.73 20.76 -3.65
N ALA A 238 -21.61 19.80 -3.95
CA ALA A 238 -22.91 20.10 -4.55
C ALA A 238 -23.89 20.63 -3.48
N PRO A 239 -24.55 21.80 -3.69
CA PRO A 239 -25.41 22.42 -2.66
C PRO A 239 -26.51 21.49 -2.13
N ASP A 240 -27.22 20.79 -3.02
CA ASP A 240 -28.27 19.81 -2.68
C ASP A 240 -27.74 18.69 -1.77
N LEU A 241 -26.56 18.15 -2.09
CA LEU A 241 -25.90 17.12 -1.28
C LEU A 241 -25.44 17.68 0.08
N LEU A 242 -24.87 18.89 0.11
CA LEU A 242 -24.42 19.54 1.32
C LEU A 242 -25.58 19.76 2.30
N ASP A 243 -26.69 20.31 1.82
CA ASP A 243 -27.89 20.55 2.63
C ASP A 243 -28.46 19.23 3.16
N THR A 244 -28.53 18.21 2.30
CA THR A 244 -29.01 16.87 2.69
C THR A 244 -28.14 16.26 3.79
N LEU A 245 -26.80 16.31 3.66
CA LEU A 245 -25.88 15.76 4.66
C LEU A 245 -25.86 16.57 5.97
N ASN A 246 -26.03 17.89 5.90
CA ASN A 246 -26.20 18.72 7.09
C ASN A 246 -27.47 18.35 7.86
N GLN A 247 -28.59 18.14 7.17
CA GLN A 247 -29.85 17.72 7.81
C GLN A 247 -29.75 16.31 8.41
N ALA A 248 -29.00 15.41 7.78
CA ALA A 248 -28.76 14.06 8.27
C ALA A 248 -27.64 13.97 9.33
N SER A 249 -26.98 15.07 9.67
CA SER A 249 -25.86 15.05 10.62
C SER A 249 -26.31 14.59 12.01
N GLY A 250 -25.50 13.74 12.65
CA GLY A 250 -25.85 13.09 13.91
C GLY A 250 -26.66 11.80 13.76
N LEU A 251 -27.11 11.43 12.55
CA LEU A 251 -27.75 10.13 12.30
C LEU A 251 -26.72 8.99 12.21
N PRO A 252 -27.06 7.77 12.66
CA PRO A 252 -26.23 6.59 12.42
C PRO A 252 -26.25 6.20 10.93
N LEU A 253 -25.25 5.42 10.50
CA LEU A 253 -25.04 5.08 9.09
C LEU A 253 -26.31 4.61 8.35
N LEU A 254 -27.09 3.70 8.94
CA LEU A 254 -28.26 3.14 8.26
C LEU A 254 -29.31 4.22 7.94
N ASP A 255 -29.55 5.12 8.89
CA ASP A 255 -30.50 6.22 8.74
C ASP A 255 -29.97 7.27 7.76
N VAL A 256 -28.64 7.49 7.72
CA VAL A 256 -27.99 8.33 6.70
C VAL A 256 -28.19 7.74 5.31
N LEU A 257 -28.01 6.44 5.13
CA LEU A 257 -28.22 5.77 3.85
C LEU A 257 -29.69 5.85 3.42
N GLN A 258 -30.63 5.80 4.35
CA GLN A 258 -32.05 6.00 4.08
C GLN A 258 -32.38 7.45 3.70
N ALA A 259 -31.84 8.44 4.42
CA ALA A 259 -32.16 9.85 4.25
C ALA A 259 -31.43 10.50 3.06
N ALA A 260 -30.14 10.17 2.87
CA ALA A 260 -29.24 10.84 1.94
C ALA A 260 -28.70 9.92 0.82
N GLY A 261 -28.92 8.61 0.89
CA GLY A 261 -28.32 7.65 -0.02
C GLY A 261 -28.61 7.92 -1.51
N ALA A 262 -29.86 8.28 -1.84
CA ALA A 262 -30.23 8.63 -3.21
C ALA A 262 -29.48 9.88 -3.71
N THR A 263 -29.33 10.91 -2.86
CA THR A 263 -28.60 12.14 -3.17
C THR A 263 -27.10 11.87 -3.32
N ILE A 264 -26.52 11.02 -2.46
CA ILE A 264 -25.13 10.55 -2.58
C ILE A 264 -24.91 9.84 -3.92
N VAL A 265 -25.77 8.89 -4.30
CA VAL A 265 -25.65 8.19 -5.59
C VAL A 265 -25.78 9.16 -6.77
N LYS A 266 -26.81 10.01 -6.75
CA LYS A 266 -27.08 11.03 -7.79
C LYS A 266 -25.87 11.92 -8.04
N HIS A 267 -25.23 12.43 -6.98
CA HIS A 267 -24.09 13.34 -7.11
C HIS A 267 -22.76 12.60 -7.26
N SER A 268 -22.69 11.33 -6.88
CA SER A 268 -21.47 10.52 -6.90
C SER A 268 -20.25 11.30 -6.35
N PRO A 269 -20.34 11.84 -5.12
CA PRO A 269 -19.28 12.66 -4.58
C PRO A 269 -17.96 11.89 -4.48
N ALA A 270 -16.87 12.63 -4.31
CA ALA A 270 -15.61 12.01 -3.94
C ALA A 270 -15.78 11.25 -2.61
N ARG A 271 -15.42 9.97 -2.60
CA ARG A 271 -15.32 9.18 -1.36
C ARG A 271 -13.87 9.18 -0.93
N VAL A 272 -13.63 9.43 0.35
CA VAL A 272 -12.30 9.41 0.94
C VAL A 272 -12.28 8.31 2.01
N VAL A 273 -11.36 7.36 1.89
CA VAL A 273 -11.12 6.36 2.93
C VAL A 273 -9.75 6.59 3.52
N GLU A 274 -9.70 6.86 4.81
CA GLU A 274 -8.48 7.01 5.59
C GLU A 274 -8.18 5.74 6.39
N SER A 275 -6.90 5.47 6.54
CA SER A 275 -6.33 4.35 7.27
C SER A 275 -5.16 4.86 8.13
N PRO A 276 -4.59 4.04 9.02
CA PRO A 276 -3.40 4.43 9.78
C PRO A 276 -2.17 4.76 8.93
N LEU A 277 -2.17 4.41 7.63
CA LEU A 277 -1.06 4.65 6.71
C LEU A 277 -1.29 5.79 5.73
N GLY A 278 -2.49 6.36 5.66
CA GLY A 278 -2.81 7.40 4.68
C GLY A 278 -4.22 7.27 4.15
N ARG A 279 -4.47 7.73 2.93
CA ARG A 279 -5.81 7.92 2.38
C ARG A 279 -5.92 7.53 0.92
N ALA A 280 -7.11 7.06 0.53
CA ALA A 280 -7.52 6.86 -0.85
C ALA A 280 -8.71 7.78 -1.16
N GLU A 281 -8.68 8.43 -2.31
CA GLU A 281 -9.72 9.34 -2.79
C GLU A 281 -10.25 8.82 -4.12
N ILE A 282 -11.56 8.66 -4.19
CA ILE A 282 -12.20 7.98 -5.31
C ILE A 282 -13.22 8.91 -5.95
N TYR A 283 -13.05 9.16 -7.26
CA TYR A 283 -13.85 10.13 -8.02
C TYR A 283 -14.77 9.48 -9.06
N THR A 284 -14.70 8.15 -9.25
CA THR A 284 -15.57 7.42 -10.16
C THR A 284 -17.03 7.47 -9.73
N SER A 285 -17.96 7.39 -10.68
CA SER A 285 -19.39 7.38 -10.36
C SER A 285 -19.78 6.20 -9.46
N ILE A 286 -20.75 6.43 -8.59
CA ILE A 286 -21.35 5.37 -7.78
C ILE A 286 -22.42 4.69 -8.65
N PRO A 287 -22.34 3.37 -8.87
CA PRO A 287 -23.36 2.68 -9.66
C PRO A 287 -24.71 2.71 -8.92
N ALA A 288 -25.79 2.63 -9.69
CA ALA A 288 -27.13 2.43 -9.12
C ALA A 288 -27.18 1.11 -8.31
N PRO A 289 -28.10 0.96 -7.35
CA PRO A 289 -28.25 -0.28 -6.58
C PRO A 289 -28.37 -1.52 -7.50
N GLY A 290 -27.53 -2.52 -7.26
CA GLY A 290 -27.45 -3.74 -8.09
C GLY A 290 -26.60 -3.61 -9.36
N GLY A 291 -26.06 -2.42 -9.65
CA GLY A 291 -25.12 -2.19 -10.76
C GLY A 291 -23.73 -2.78 -10.49
N GLN A 292 -22.95 -2.94 -11.56
CA GLN A 292 -21.56 -3.41 -11.46
C GLN A 292 -20.62 -2.30 -11.00
N SER A 293 -19.57 -2.67 -10.28
CA SER A 293 -18.50 -1.74 -9.90
C SER A 293 -17.86 -1.16 -11.16
N PRO A 294 -17.61 0.17 -11.19
CA PRO A 294 -16.97 0.78 -12.34
C PRO A 294 -15.54 0.27 -12.50
N GLY A 295 -15.03 0.25 -13.73
CA GLY A 295 -13.60 0.04 -13.95
C GLY A 295 -12.78 1.17 -13.30
N GLY A 296 -11.62 0.83 -12.77
CA GLY A 296 -10.73 1.79 -12.10
C GLY A 296 -10.98 1.90 -10.60
N PRO A 297 -10.52 2.99 -9.95
CA PRO A 297 -10.69 3.16 -8.52
C PRO A 297 -12.16 3.22 -8.14
N HIS A 298 -12.57 2.53 -7.09
CA HIS A 298 -13.97 2.49 -6.64
C HIS A 298 -14.06 2.22 -5.13
N THR A 299 -15.26 2.30 -4.57
CA THR A 299 -15.50 2.01 -3.16
C THR A 299 -16.62 1.02 -2.99
N HIS A 300 -16.55 0.20 -1.95
CA HIS A 300 -17.67 -0.61 -1.48
C HIS A 300 -18.03 -0.19 -0.06
N LEU A 301 -19.33 0.00 0.18
CA LEU A 301 -19.89 0.22 1.50
C LEU A 301 -21.11 -0.71 1.64
N LEU A 302 -20.92 -1.78 2.40
CA LEU A 302 -21.84 -2.90 2.55
C LEU A 302 -22.14 -3.05 4.06
N PRO A 303 -23.19 -2.37 4.58
CA PRO A 303 -23.50 -2.37 6.02
C PRO A 303 -23.63 -3.78 6.63
N GLY A 304 -24.17 -4.74 5.88
CA GLY A 304 -24.28 -6.14 6.34
C GLY A 304 -22.93 -6.82 6.58
N HIS A 305 -21.90 -6.53 5.77
CA HIS A 305 -20.54 -7.02 6.01
C HIS A 305 -19.84 -6.22 7.12
N LEU A 306 -20.05 -4.90 7.13
CA LEU A 306 -19.47 -4.00 8.14
C LEU A 306 -19.90 -4.38 9.55
N ALA A 307 -21.15 -4.83 9.73
CA ALA A 307 -21.68 -5.29 11.01
C ALA A 307 -20.89 -6.47 11.63
N SER A 308 -20.09 -7.20 10.85
CA SER A 308 -19.22 -8.26 11.39
C SER A 308 -18.04 -7.71 12.20
N GLY A 309 -17.73 -6.41 12.08
CA GLY A 309 -16.63 -5.75 12.78
C GLY A 309 -15.22 -6.21 12.35
N ARG A 310 -15.09 -6.91 11.22
CA ARG A 310 -13.81 -7.53 10.80
C ARG A 310 -12.95 -6.55 10.00
N ALA A 311 -11.64 -6.56 10.24
CA ALA A 311 -10.68 -5.82 9.42
C ALA A 311 -10.55 -6.44 8.01
N THR A 312 -10.63 -7.76 7.91
CA THR A 312 -10.42 -8.56 6.69
C THR A 312 -11.58 -9.53 6.44
N PRO A 313 -11.79 -9.99 5.19
CA PRO A 313 -12.86 -10.94 4.88
C PRO A 313 -12.79 -12.23 5.71
N PRO A 314 -13.93 -12.93 5.94
CA PRO A 314 -13.95 -14.22 6.60
C PRO A 314 -12.94 -15.21 6.00
N GLY A 315 -12.24 -15.95 6.86
CA GLY A 315 -11.17 -16.87 6.46
C GLY A 315 -9.79 -16.24 6.27
N VAL A 316 -9.68 -14.92 6.47
CA VAL A 316 -8.40 -14.20 6.55
C VAL A 316 -8.41 -13.43 7.86
N ASP A 317 -7.63 -13.87 8.84
CA ASP A 317 -7.54 -13.22 10.15
C ASP A 317 -6.12 -12.68 10.36
N LEU A 318 -5.98 -11.36 10.44
CA LEU A 318 -4.70 -10.73 10.78
C LEU A 318 -4.32 -11.06 12.23
N PRO A 319 -3.01 -11.15 12.54
CA PRO A 319 -2.55 -11.22 13.92
C PRO A 319 -3.17 -10.08 14.76
N PRO A 320 -3.72 -10.36 15.95
CA PRO A 320 -4.57 -9.41 16.69
C PRO A 320 -3.81 -8.18 17.20
N VAL A 321 -2.47 -8.23 17.23
CA VAL A 321 -1.61 -7.11 17.60
C VAL A 321 -1.55 -6.02 16.53
N TYR A 322 -2.03 -6.30 15.33
CA TYR A 322 -1.94 -5.42 14.19
C TYR A 322 -3.28 -4.78 13.84
N ALA A 323 -3.20 -3.52 13.42
CA ALA A 323 -4.24 -2.86 12.65
C ALA A 323 -3.85 -2.85 11.17
N LEU A 324 -4.85 -2.98 10.31
CA LEU A 324 -4.67 -2.93 8.87
C LEU A 324 -4.47 -1.49 8.40
N GLY A 325 -3.43 -1.26 7.61
CA GLY A 325 -3.18 0.02 6.96
C GLY A 325 -3.60 0.02 5.50
N ALA A 326 -3.07 -0.93 4.74
CA ALA A 326 -3.39 -1.10 3.32
C ALA A 326 -3.24 -2.55 2.89
N ILE A 327 -3.93 -2.94 1.83
CA ILE A 327 -3.80 -4.26 1.19
C ILE A 327 -3.36 -4.05 -0.25
N PHE A 328 -2.40 -4.84 -0.70
CA PHE A 328 -2.09 -5.00 -2.10
C PHE A 328 -2.58 -6.36 -2.60
N TYR A 329 -3.38 -6.37 -3.65
CA TYR A 329 -3.79 -7.56 -4.38
C TYR A 329 -3.09 -7.60 -5.74
N PRO A 330 -2.27 -8.62 -6.05
CA PRO A 330 -1.61 -8.72 -7.34
C PRO A 330 -2.63 -8.95 -8.46
N ARG A 331 -2.37 -8.40 -9.65
CA ARG A 331 -3.21 -8.62 -10.83
C ARG A 331 -3.09 -10.08 -11.29
N SER A 332 -4.19 -10.67 -11.77
CA SER A 332 -4.17 -12.00 -12.37
C SER A 332 -3.15 -12.06 -13.51
N GLY A 333 -2.16 -12.95 -13.42
CA GLY A 333 -1.08 -13.10 -14.41
C GLY A 333 0.22 -12.35 -14.10
N SER A 334 0.22 -11.34 -13.22
CA SER A 334 1.45 -10.81 -12.63
C SER A 334 1.81 -11.65 -11.40
N ARG A 335 2.28 -12.88 -11.63
CA ARG A 335 2.95 -13.65 -10.58
C ARG A 335 4.31 -13.02 -10.36
N GLY A 336 4.34 -11.88 -9.67
CA GLY A 336 5.59 -11.33 -9.17
C GLY A 336 6.10 -12.30 -8.13
N ASP A 337 7.19 -13.01 -8.42
CA ASP A 337 7.93 -13.66 -7.36
C ASP A 337 8.37 -12.57 -6.39
N ILE A 338 7.97 -12.67 -5.11
CA ILE A 338 8.58 -11.84 -4.09
C ILE A 338 9.99 -12.37 -3.92
N GLU A 339 10.98 -11.67 -4.49
CA GLU A 339 12.37 -12.00 -4.23
C GLU A 339 12.61 -12.03 -2.72
N PRO A 340 13.19 -13.11 -2.18
CA PRO A 340 13.61 -13.13 -0.79
C PRO A 340 14.74 -12.09 -0.68
N GLY A 341 14.43 -10.94 -0.08
CA GLY A 341 15.41 -9.86 0.19
C GLY A 341 16.47 -10.24 1.25
N CYS A 342 16.80 -11.52 1.35
CA CYS A 342 17.76 -12.10 2.28
C CYS A 342 18.52 -13.29 1.64
N ALA A 343 18.74 -13.26 0.33
CA ALA A 343 19.60 -14.21 -0.36
C ALA A 343 20.84 -13.49 -0.90
N ALA A 344 22.01 -13.93 -0.41
CA ALA A 344 23.38 -13.47 -0.63
C ALA A 344 23.80 -12.20 0.14
#